data_AF-A0A4Y9ZQ35-F1
#
_entry.id   AF-A0A4Y9ZQ35-F1
#
_cell.length_a   1.000
_cell.length_b   1.000
_cell.length_c   1.000
_cell.angle_alpha   90.00
_cell.angle_beta   90.00
_cell.angle_gamma   90.00
#
_symmetry.space_group_name_H-M   'P 1'
#
loop_
_entity.id
_entity.type
_entity.pdbx_description
1 polymer ?
#
loop_
_entity_poly.entity_id
_entity_poly.type
_entity_poly.pdbx_seq_one_letter_code
_entity_poly.pdbx_strand_id
1 'polypeptide(L)'
;MHSWNALSGGDIYGQWYGTGYFYEQAAATAGFDNRLRYVLNHVHTTLGKPWKELSDYIFAFEAENEAMIGKGQQYIKEHQNWQCDRATTTKGELGSNSGILVTTGGESWMDESVQDGWLSCAALDVIAIHAYGTGDFETSAIQTYVRRAQAAGKKFLFQEWGSCYFTTENKNCPSGSALSESTRNANIQKWVRQITAAGVPWLYWQVLPNNDPHYGSDYEVGVGESGFRALSTVAQEALDAPAASDYLLVNNRHGPSVQLAATQTTMKIFSTLFSALCALHIAYAANSFSGSNLYYAAGLSSSQRTTLLDALQSAGMKVLRVWLDGESAGTTKNTPITTYPALEHAAVGQYDPTVLNLLDAFMVDAHAHGIKASPLPSPFTFPLP
;
A
#
# COMPACT_ATOMS: atom_id res chain seq x y z
N MET A 1 0.04 -14.83 9.95
CA MET A 1 1.05 -13.76 9.97
C MET A 1 0.31 -12.45 9.86
N HIS A 2 0.25 -11.66 10.89
CA HIS A 2 -0.75 -11.84 11.92
C HIS A 2 -1.42 -10.50 12.25
N SER A 3 -2.25 -9.92 11.37
CA SER A 3 -3.14 -8.85 11.84
C SER A 3 -3.90 -9.36 13.08
N TRP A 4 -4.37 -8.48 13.98
CA TRP A 4 -5.18 -8.94 15.11
C TRP A 4 -6.29 -9.87 14.62
N ASN A 5 -6.89 -9.55 13.47
CA ASN A 5 -7.91 -10.37 12.85
C ASN A 5 -7.36 -11.76 12.54
N ALA A 6 -6.18 -11.86 11.93
CA ALA A 6 -5.60 -13.15 11.58
C ALA A 6 -5.26 -13.97 12.83
N LEU A 7 -4.63 -13.33 13.83
CA LEU A 7 -4.32 -13.93 15.13
C LEU A 7 -5.57 -14.46 15.85
N SER A 8 -6.62 -13.65 15.89
CA SER A 8 -7.89 -14.01 16.52
C SER A 8 -8.63 -15.11 15.74
N GLY A 9 -8.44 -15.14 14.42
CA GLY A 9 -8.94 -16.17 13.52
C GLY A 9 -8.21 -17.51 13.66
N GLY A 10 -7.15 -17.58 14.47
CA GLY A 10 -6.46 -18.82 14.79
C GLY A 10 -5.53 -19.31 13.69
N ASP A 11 -4.87 -18.42 12.97
CA ASP A 11 -3.74 -18.78 12.12
C ASP A 11 -2.51 -19.18 12.96
N ILE A 12 -1.42 -19.62 12.30
CA ILE A 12 -0.41 -20.44 12.99
C ILE A 12 0.26 -19.74 14.19
N TYR A 13 0.67 -18.47 14.16
CA TYR A 13 1.19 -17.83 15.38
C TYR A 13 0.06 -17.47 16.35
N GLY A 14 -1.18 -17.24 15.91
CA GLY A 14 -2.34 -17.07 16.79
C GLY A 14 -2.60 -18.31 17.64
N GLN A 15 -2.43 -19.51 17.08
CA GLN A 15 -2.57 -20.77 17.81
C GLN A 15 -1.49 -20.96 18.90
N TRP A 16 -0.25 -20.54 18.62
CA TRP A 16 0.89 -20.79 19.53
C TRP A 16 1.09 -19.65 20.54
N TYR A 17 0.85 -18.41 20.14
CA TYR A 17 1.18 -17.21 20.91
C TYR A 17 -0.06 -16.33 21.19
N GLY A 18 -1.21 -16.56 20.56
CA GLY A 18 -2.39 -15.71 20.71
C GLY A 18 -2.15 -14.26 20.23
N THR A 19 -3.12 -13.38 20.50
CA THR A 19 -3.12 -12.01 19.95
C THR A 19 -2.18 -11.04 20.67
N GLY A 20 -1.65 -11.38 21.85
CA GLY A 20 -0.79 -10.50 22.66
C GLY A 20 0.68 -10.91 22.56
N TYR A 21 0.98 -12.17 22.88
CA TYR A 21 2.37 -12.64 22.94
C TYR A 21 3.07 -12.63 21.58
N PHE A 22 2.34 -12.58 20.47
CA PHE A 22 2.92 -12.40 19.14
C PHE A 22 3.77 -11.13 19.03
N TYR A 23 3.32 -10.01 19.62
CA TYR A 23 4.02 -8.72 19.58
C TYR A 23 5.10 -8.58 20.67
N GLU A 24 5.08 -9.46 21.68
CA GLU A 24 5.87 -9.30 22.90
C GLU A 24 6.96 -10.38 23.06
N GLN A 25 6.73 -11.60 22.58
CA GLN A 25 7.66 -12.71 22.78
C GLN A 25 8.74 -12.77 21.71
N ALA A 26 10.00 -12.82 22.15
CA ALA A 26 11.17 -12.92 21.29
C ALA A 26 11.13 -14.11 20.31
N ALA A 27 10.51 -15.24 20.70
CA ALA A 27 10.38 -16.40 19.82
C ALA A 27 9.39 -16.15 18.66
N ALA A 28 8.26 -15.49 18.95
CA ALA A 28 7.28 -15.12 17.94
C ALA A 28 7.85 -14.08 16.97
N THR A 29 8.50 -13.04 17.50
CA THR A 29 9.14 -12.01 16.67
C THR A 29 10.29 -12.61 15.84
N ALA A 30 11.15 -13.47 16.40
CA ALA A 30 12.21 -14.12 15.63
C ALA A 30 11.67 -15.03 14.50
N GLY A 31 10.57 -15.77 14.75
CA GLY A 31 9.90 -16.55 13.71
C GLY A 31 9.39 -15.67 12.57
N PHE A 32 8.78 -14.53 12.93
CA PHE A 32 8.26 -13.56 11.97
C PHE A 32 9.38 -12.91 11.14
N ASP A 33 10.50 -12.54 11.77
CA ASP A 33 11.68 -12.05 11.06
C ASP A 33 12.20 -13.07 10.05
N ASN A 34 12.25 -14.36 10.41
CA ASN A 34 12.67 -15.41 9.49
C ASN A 34 11.74 -15.50 8.28
N ARG A 35 10.43 -15.30 8.48
CA ARG A 35 9.49 -15.23 7.35
C ARG A 35 9.73 -14.00 6.48
N LEU A 36 9.96 -12.82 7.06
CA LEU A 36 10.32 -11.64 6.26
C LEU A 36 11.55 -11.94 5.40
N ARG A 37 12.61 -12.51 5.99
CA ARG A 37 13.81 -12.92 5.25
C ARG A 37 13.48 -13.94 4.16
N TYR A 38 12.64 -14.93 4.43
CA TYR A 38 12.22 -15.93 3.44
C TYR A 38 11.52 -15.28 2.24
N VAL A 39 10.55 -14.38 2.49
CA VAL A 39 9.81 -13.67 1.43
C VAL A 39 10.75 -12.81 0.59
N LEU A 40 11.60 -12.00 1.23
CA LEU A 40 12.52 -11.11 0.50
C LEU A 40 13.56 -11.88 -0.34
N ASN A 41 13.93 -13.10 0.10
CA ASN A 41 14.88 -13.96 -0.61
C ASN A 41 14.21 -14.99 -1.53
N HIS A 42 12.88 -14.98 -1.66
CA HIS A 42 12.18 -15.83 -2.63
C HIS A 42 12.66 -15.53 -4.04
N VAL A 43 13.20 -16.54 -4.71
CA VAL A 43 13.70 -16.41 -6.09
C VAL A 43 12.51 -16.54 -7.03
N HIS A 44 12.19 -15.44 -7.68
CA HIS A 44 11.09 -15.37 -8.62
C HIS A 44 11.24 -16.44 -9.71
N THR A 45 10.21 -17.27 -9.86
CA THR A 45 10.21 -18.48 -10.70
C THR A 45 10.50 -18.20 -12.18
N THR A 46 9.97 -17.09 -12.73
CA THR A 46 10.24 -16.67 -14.12
C THR A 46 11.51 -15.81 -14.28
N LEU A 47 11.74 -14.84 -13.37
CA LEU A 47 12.81 -13.84 -13.53
C LEU A 47 14.17 -14.31 -12.99
N GLY A 48 14.20 -15.37 -12.19
CA GLY A 48 15.43 -15.94 -11.63
C GLY A 48 16.16 -15.04 -10.63
N LYS A 49 15.49 -14.02 -10.09
CA LYS A 49 16.04 -13.06 -9.13
C LYS A 49 15.24 -13.08 -7.83
N PRO A 50 15.90 -12.86 -6.68
CA PRO A 50 15.18 -12.73 -5.42
C PRO A 50 14.31 -11.47 -5.41
N TRP A 51 13.15 -11.52 -4.75
CA TRP A 51 12.20 -10.40 -4.68
C TRP A 51 12.83 -9.08 -4.20
N LYS A 52 13.80 -9.15 -3.27
CA LYS A 52 14.55 -7.97 -2.80
C LYS A 52 15.32 -7.20 -3.90
N GLU A 53 15.52 -7.80 -5.07
CA GLU A 53 16.19 -7.19 -6.22
C GLU A 53 15.22 -6.73 -7.33
N LEU A 54 13.90 -6.85 -7.11
CA LEU A 54 12.87 -6.61 -8.13
C LEU A 54 12.21 -5.23 -8.01
N SER A 55 13.00 -4.16 -7.90
CA SER A 55 12.51 -2.79 -7.74
C SER A 55 11.58 -2.30 -8.85
N ASP A 56 11.70 -2.86 -10.05
CA ASP A 56 10.80 -2.53 -11.17
C ASP A 56 9.40 -3.12 -10.97
N TYR A 57 9.30 -4.22 -10.23
CA TYR A 57 8.06 -4.97 -10.00
C TYR A 57 7.43 -4.67 -8.65
N ILE A 58 8.25 -4.36 -7.64
CA ILE A 58 7.83 -4.18 -6.25
C ILE A 58 7.97 -2.72 -5.83
N PHE A 59 6.87 -2.15 -5.34
CA PHE A 59 6.79 -0.79 -4.81
C PHE A 59 7.36 -0.71 -3.39
N ALA A 60 6.81 -1.52 -2.49
CA ALA A 60 7.17 -1.52 -1.09
C ALA A 60 6.96 -2.89 -0.45
N PHE A 61 7.66 -3.12 0.66
CA PHE A 61 7.32 -4.13 1.65
C PHE A 61 6.83 -3.47 2.94
N GLU A 62 6.00 -4.18 3.67
CA GLU A 62 5.48 -3.83 4.99
C GLU A 62 5.63 -5.03 5.89
N ALA A 63 5.63 -4.81 7.20
CA ALA A 63 5.63 -5.93 8.14
C ALA A 63 4.25 -6.61 8.14
N GLU A 64 3.20 -5.82 8.36
CA GLU A 64 1.86 -6.31 8.66
C GLU A 64 0.79 -5.28 8.25
N ASN A 65 -0.41 -5.75 7.90
CA ASN A 65 -1.59 -4.91 7.76
C ASN A 65 -2.17 -4.57 9.13
N GLU A 66 -2.22 -3.28 9.47
CA GLU A 66 -2.83 -2.79 10.73
C GLU A 66 -2.26 -3.51 11.96
N ALA A 67 -0.94 -3.36 12.15
CA ALA A 67 -0.22 -4.06 13.21
C ALA A 67 -0.75 -3.66 14.60
N MET A 68 -1.25 -4.63 15.36
CA MET A 68 -1.85 -4.39 16.69
C MET A 68 -3.22 -3.68 16.67
N ILE A 69 -3.93 -3.71 15.53
CA ILE A 69 -5.34 -3.32 15.45
C ILE A 69 -6.17 -3.87 16.61
N GLY A 70 -7.07 -3.05 17.17
CA GLY A 70 -7.96 -3.45 18.25
C GLY A 70 -7.31 -3.58 19.63
N LYS A 71 -5.98 -3.39 19.76
CA LYS A 71 -5.31 -3.28 21.07
C LYS A 71 -5.38 -1.87 21.66
N GLY A 72 -5.70 -0.89 20.81
CA GLY A 72 -5.86 0.52 21.16
C GLY A 72 -4.54 1.29 21.23
N GLN A 73 -4.65 2.60 21.04
CA GLN A 73 -3.53 3.53 20.94
C GLN A 73 -2.45 3.41 22.04
N GLN A 74 -2.83 3.14 23.29
CA GLN A 74 -1.85 3.01 24.38
C GLN A 74 -0.92 1.81 24.17
N TYR A 75 -1.47 0.67 23.74
CA TYR A 75 -0.68 -0.52 23.47
C TYR A 75 0.28 -0.29 22.31
N ILE A 76 -0.21 0.33 21.22
CA ILE A 76 0.61 0.71 20.07
C ILE A 76 1.77 1.59 20.51
N LYS A 77 1.52 2.61 21.34
CA LYS A 77 2.54 3.52 21.87
C LYS A 77 3.62 2.79 22.67
N GLU A 78 3.25 1.77 23.44
CA GLU A 78 4.18 0.97 24.25
C GLU A 78 5.00 -0.03 23.42
N HIS A 79 4.49 -0.44 22.24
CA HIS A 79 5.07 -1.50 21.42
C HIS A 79 5.60 -1.03 20.05
N GLN A 80 5.78 0.29 19.85
CA GLN A 80 6.26 0.86 18.57
C GLN A 80 7.56 0.24 18.04
N ASN A 81 8.42 -0.25 18.94
CA ASN A 81 9.68 -0.91 18.57
C ASN A 81 9.45 -2.16 17.72
N TRP A 82 8.35 -2.90 17.92
CA TRP A 82 8.05 -4.09 17.12
C TRP A 82 8.06 -3.74 15.63
N GLN A 83 7.34 -2.67 15.24
CA GLN A 83 7.27 -2.21 13.87
C GLN A 83 8.65 -1.79 13.33
N CYS A 84 9.42 -1.03 14.13
CA CYS A 84 10.74 -0.56 13.69
C CYS A 84 11.76 -1.71 13.58
N ASP A 85 11.68 -2.71 14.45
CA ASP A 85 12.53 -3.90 14.39
C ASP A 85 12.22 -4.73 13.13
N ARG A 86 10.93 -4.90 12.80
CA ARG A 86 10.53 -5.61 11.56
C ARG A 86 11.00 -4.84 10.33
N ALA A 87 10.79 -3.52 10.31
CA ALA A 87 11.29 -2.66 9.25
C ALA A 87 12.81 -2.75 9.11
N THR A 88 13.55 -2.85 10.23
CA THR A 88 15.01 -3.01 10.24
C THR A 88 15.43 -4.35 9.66
N THR A 89 14.73 -5.45 9.98
CA THR A 89 14.93 -6.76 9.33
C THR A 89 14.75 -6.65 7.81
N THR A 90 13.63 -6.08 7.36
CA THR A 90 13.33 -5.89 5.93
C THR A 90 14.39 -5.03 5.23
N LYS A 91 14.75 -3.88 5.82
CA LYS A 91 15.75 -2.97 5.25
C LYS A 91 17.14 -3.59 5.20
N GLY A 92 17.49 -4.41 6.19
CA GLY A 92 18.74 -5.16 6.22
C GLY A 92 18.87 -6.17 5.08
N GLU A 93 17.77 -6.84 4.70
CA GLU A 93 17.74 -7.75 3.56
C GLU A 93 17.75 -7.03 2.21
N LEU A 94 17.02 -5.92 2.09
CA LEU A 94 17.00 -5.09 0.88
C LEU A 94 18.38 -4.47 0.59
N GLY A 95 19.12 -4.12 1.64
CA GLY A 95 20.38 -3.39 1.52
C GLY A 95 20.18 -1.94 1.08
N SER A 96 21.31 -1.27 0.83
CA SER A 96 21.29 0.13 0.36
C SER A 96 20.90 0.20 -1.12
N ASN A 97 20.10 1.21 -1.48
CA ASN A 97 19.70 1.49 -2.86
C ASN A 97 18.89 0.38 -3.57
N SER A 98 18.14 -0.44 -2.81
CA SER A 98 17.25 -1.44 -3.40
C SER A 98 16.20 -0.85 -4.33
N GLY A 99 15.85 0.44 -4.16
CA GLY A 99 14.74 1.07 -4.88
C GLY A 99 13.35 0.61 -4.42
N ILE A 100 13.28 -0.31 -3.45
CA ILE A 100 12.05 -0.81 -2.83
C ILE A 100 11.88 -0.12 -1.48
N LEU A 101 10.68 0.42 -1.24
CA LEU A 101 10.35 1.14 -0.01
C LEU A 101 9.98 0.18 1.13
N VAL A 102 10.11 0.63 2.37
CA VAL A 102 9.55 -0.03 3.56
C VAL A 102 8.47 0.86 4.17
N THR A 103 7.25 0.34 4.29
CA THR A 103 6.06 1.05 4.79
C THR A 103 5.56 0.47 6.12
N THR A 104 4.82 1.26 6.89
CA THR A 104 4.26 0.81 8.18
C THR A 104 3.15 -0.22 8.02
N GLY A 105 2.31 -0.08 7.00
CA GLY A 105 1.13 -0.93 6.80
C GLY A 105 -0.16 -0.43 7.43
N GLY A 106 -0.17 0.84 7.87
CA GLY A 106 -1.32 1.52 8.45
C GLY A 106 -1.72 0.97 9.82
N GLU A 107 -2.69 1.65 10.44
CA GLU A 107 -3.48 1.20 11.59
C GLU A 107 -4.94 1.65 11.38
N SER A 108 -5.85 1.23 12.26
CA SER A 108 -7.29 1.52 12.14
C SER A 108 -7.66 3.00 12.11
N TRP A 109 -6.82 3.84 12.71
CA TRP A 109 -7.08 5.27 12.86
C TRP A 109 -5.85 6.09 12.50
N MET A 110 -6.07 7.34 12.09
CA MET A 110 -5.02 8.27 11.67
C MET A 110 -3.96 8.50 12.76
N ASP A 111 -4.38 8.61 14.01
CA ASP A 111 -3.51 8.88 15.15
C ASP A 111 -2.82 7.62 15.70
N GLU A 112 -3.41 6.44 15.47
CA GLU A 112 -2.76 5.14 15.67
C GLU A 112 -1.70 4.89 14.60
N SER A 113 -1.97 5.29 13.35
CA SER A 113 -1.09 5.09 12.20
C SER A 113 0.17 5.96 12.20
N VAL A 114 0.22 7.03 12.99
CA VAL A 114 1.33 8.00 12.98
C VAL A 114 1.91 8.22 14.36
N GLN A 115 2.83 7.32 14.74
CA GLN A 115 3.56 7.37 16.00
C GLN A 115 4.95 8.01 15.89
N ASP A 116 5.40 8.66 16.97
CA ASP A 116 6.70 9.36 17.01
C ASP A 116 7.89 8.40 16.84
N GLY A 117 7.81 7.19 17.40
CA GLY A 117 8.83 6.16 17.23
C GLY A 117 8.97 5.72 15.77
N TRP A 118 7.86 5.61 15.03
CA TRP A 118 7.89 5.27 13.60
C TRP A 118 8.43 6.41 12.74
N LEU A 119 8.09 7.65 13.08
CA LEU A 119 8.67 8.85 12.45
C LEU A 119 10.19 8.90 12.65
N SER A 120 10.70 8.46 13.80
CA SER A 120 12.14 8.41 14.09
C SER A 120 12.86 7.18 13.55
N CYS A 121 12.13 6.14 13.14
CA CYS A 121 12.70 4.85 12.74
C CYS A 121 13.42 4.97 11.38
N ALA A 122 14.75 4.81 11.35
CA ALA A 122 15.54 4.95 10.13
C ALA A 122 15.18 3.93 9.03
N ALA A 123 14.67 2.76 9.41
CA ALA A 123 14.34 1.69 8.48
C ALA A 123 13.00 1.88 7.74
N LEU A 124 12.12 2.75 8.22
CA LEU A 124 10.84 3.08 7.57
C LEU A 124 11.02 4.23 6.57
N ASP A 125 10.58 4.04 5.33
CA ASP A 125 10.60 5.08 4.30
C ASP A 125 9.24 5.81 4.19
N VAL A 126 8.15 5.07 4.42
CA VAL A 126 6.77 5.54 4.26
C VAL A 126 5.99 5.30 5.56
N ILE A 127 5.27 6.33 6.03
CA ILE A 127 4.22 6.19 7.03
C ILE A 127 2.90 6.06 6.29
N ALA A 128 2.25 4.91 6.42
CA ALA A 128 0.95 4.65 5.85
C ALA A 128 -0.16 4.84 6.88
N ILE A 129 -1.35 5.15 6.38
CA ILE A 129 -2.59 5.27 7.17
C ILE A 129 -3.71 4.49 6.52
N HIS A 130 -4.58 3.91 7.35
CA HIS A 130 -5.90 3.47 6.95
C HIS A 130 -6.96 4.33 7.65
N ALA A 131 -8.03 4.67 6.94
CA ALA A 131 -9.18 5.31 7.57
C ALA A 131 -10.45 5.13 6.75
N TYR A 132 -11.56 5.02 7.49
CA TYR A 132 -12.91 4.95 6.92
C TYR A 132 -13.83 6.04 7.49
N GLY A 133 -13.34 6.89 8.39
CA GLY A 133 -14.08 8.04 8.91
C GLY A 133 -14.12 9.18 7.89
N THR A 134 -15.31 9.70 7.61
CA THR A 134 -15.46 10.78 6.61
C THR A 134 -14.74 12.07 6.99
N GLY A 135 -14.56 12.33 8.30
CA GLY A 135 -13.78 13.45 8.80
C GLY A 135 -12.26 13.28 8.63
N ASP A 136 -11.77 12.04 8.54
CA ASP A 136 -10.36 11.74 8.32
C ASP A 136 -9.93 12.05 6.88
N PHE A 137 -10.89 12.09 5.95
CA PHE A 137 -10.65 12.41 4.55
C PHE A 137 -10.52 13.92 4.29
N GLU A 138 -10.83 14.79 5.26
CA GLU A 138 -10.74 16.23 5.07
C GLU A 138 -9.28 16.66 4.87
N THR A 139 -9.02 17.49 3.85
CA THR A 139 -7.65 17.93 3.48
C THR A 139 -6.86 18.44 4.70
N SER A 140 -7.52 19.24 5.54
CA SER A 140 -6.88 19.84 6.72
C SER A 140 -6.49 18.83 7.80
N ALA A 141 -7.27 17.75 7.96
CA ALA A 141 -6.96 16.66 8.88
C ALA A 141 -5.72 15.90 8.39
N ILE A 142 -5.72 15.50 7.13
CA ILE A 142 -4.61 14.76 6.49
C ILE A 142 -3.31 15.57 6.52
N GLN A 143 -3.37 16.86 6.18
CA GLN A 143 -2.19 17.71 6.12
C GLN A 143 -1.46 17.83 7.47
N THR A 144 -2.14 17.59 8.59
CA THR A 144 -1.49 17.55 9.92
C THR A 144 -0.49 16.40 10.01
N TYR A 145 -0.84 15.23 9.48
CA TYR A 145 0.03 14.06 9.45
C TYR A 145 1.10 14.14 8.36
N VAL A 146 0.76 14.71 7.20
CA VAL A 146 1.73 15.00 6.12
C VAL A 146 2.88 15.86 6.66
N ARG A 147 2.57 16.94 7.39
CA ARG A 147 3.60 17.79 7.99
C ARG A 147 4.49 17.05 8.98
N ARG A 148 3.93 16.15 9.80
CA ARG A 148 4.70 15.31 10.74
C ARG A 148 5.65 14.37 9.99
N ALA A 149 5.14 13.67 8.97
CA ALA A 149 5.96 12.79 8.12
C ALA A 149 7.09 13.55 7.42
N GLN A 150 6.77 14.68 6.77
CA GLN A 150 7.76 15.52 6.09
C GLN A 150 8.82 16.06 7.05
N ALA A 151 8.43 16.52 8.24
CA ALA A 151 9.37 16.99 9.26
C ALA A 151 10.34 15.89 9.72
N ALA A 152 9.92 14.63 9.68
CA ALA A 152 10.73 13.46 9.98
C ALA A 152 11.47 12.87 8.75
N GLY A 153 11.37 13.52 7.58
CA GLY A 153 11.97 13.02 6.34
C GLY A 153 11.32 11.74 5.80
N LYS A 154 10.07 11.47 6.17
CA LYS A 154 9.27 10.31 5.73
C LYS A 154 8.32 10.69 4.61
N LYS A 155 7.99 9.72 3.77
CA LYS A 155 6.86 9.83 2.84
C LYS A 155 5.56 9.47 3.57
N PHE A 156 4.42 9.88 3.02
CA PHE A 156 3.10 9.64 3.60
C PHE A 156 2.12 9.09 2.57
N LEU A 157 1.47 7.97 2.87
CA LEU A 157 0.60 7.21 1.96
C LEU A 157 -0.76 6.93 2.59
N PHE A 158 -1.85 7.27 1.90
CA PHE A 158 -3.20 6.86 2.30
C PHE A 158 -3.46 5.44 1.78
N GLN A 159 -2.89 4.46 2.46
CA GLN A 159 -2.74 3.09 1.95
C GLN A 159 -4.07 2.33 1.89
N GLU A 160 -5.05 2.73 2.68
CA GLU A 160 -6.37 2.12 2.63
C GLU A 160 -7.47 3.10 3.01
N TRP A 161 -8.51 3.14 2.18
CA TRP A 161 -9.74 3.89 2.42
C TRP A 161 -10.85 3.32 1.53
N GLY A 162 -12.10 3.57 1.88
CA GLY A 162 -13.23 3.08 1.08
C GLY A 162 -14.49 3.93 1.24
N SER A 163 -15.40 3.77 0.28
CA SER A 163 -16.76 4.32 0.37
C SER A 163 -17.77 3.22 0.59
N CYS A 164 -18.41 3.27 1.77
CA CYS A 164 -19.42 2.32 2.17
C CYS A 164 -20.52 2.22 1.12
N TYR A 165 -20.95 1.00 0.82
CA TYR A 165 -22.09 0.74 -0.06
C TYR A 165 -23.42 1.02 0.63
N PHE A 166 -23.51 0.81 1.94
CA PHE A 166 -24.73 0.97 2.72
C PHE A 166 -24.96 2.39 3.23
N THR A 167 -26.20 2.69 3.62
CA THR A 167 -26.61 3.97 4.22
C THR A 167 -26.13 4.17 5.66
N THR A 168 -25.34 3.25 6.21
CA THR A 168 -24.74 3.39 7.54
C THR A 168 -23.58 4.39 7.52
N GLU A 169 -23.00 4.66 8.69
CA GLU A 169 -21.79 5.49 8.77
C GLU A 169 -20.66 4.86 7.97
N ASN A 170 -19.88 5.70 7.26
CA ASN A 170 -18.82 5.18 6.39
C ASN A 170 -17.78 4.33 7.13
N LYS A 171 -17.49 4.62 8.40
CA LYS A 171 -16.56 3.84 9.22
C LYS A 171 -17.17 2.58 9.85
N ASN A 172 -18.42 2.27 9.53
CA ASN A 172 -19.16 1.15 10.07
C ASN A 172 -20.13 0.66 8.98
N CYS A 173 -19.58 -0.10 8.02
CA CYS A 173 -20.29 -0.52 6.82
C CYS A 173 -20.77 -2.00 6.80
N PRO A 174 -21.21 -2.65 7.90
CA PRO A 174 -21.47 -4.08 7.87
C PRO A 174 -22.81 -4.45 7.22
N SER A 175 -23.77 -3.52 7.16
CA SER A 175 -25.13 -3.76 6.63
C SER A 175 -25.90 -2.45 6.46
N GLY A 176 -27.01 -2.46 5.73
CA GLY A 176 -27.94 -1.33 5.62
C GLY A 176 -28.71 -1.36 4.30
N SER A 177 -29.41 -0.27 3.97
CA SER A 177 -29.94 -0.08 2.62
C SER A 177 -28.81 0.35 1.69
N ALA A 178 -28.84 -0.04 0.42
CA ALA A 178 -27.87 0.44 -0.55
C ALA A 178 -27.97 1.98 -0.68
N LEU A 179 -26.83 2.67 -0.62
CA LEU A 179 -26.76 4.06 -1.05
C LEU A 179 -27.08 4.13 -2.55
N SER A 180 -27.76 5.19 -2.98
CA SER A 180 -27.92 5.45 -4.41
C SER A 180 -26.55 5.56 -5.07
N GLU A 181 -26.39 5.00 -6.27
CA GLU A 181 -25.13 5.06 -7.03
C GLU A 181 -24.59 6.50 -7.16
N SER A 182 -25.46 7.47 -7.43
CA SER A 182 -25.06 8.88 -7.56
C SER A 182 -24.42 9.43 -6.28
N THR A 183 -24.99 9.10 -5.11
CA THR A 183 -24.44 9.51 -3.81
C THR A 183 -23.11 8.83 -3.52
N ARG A 184 -23.01 7.50 -3.72
CA ARG A 184 -21.75 6.78 -3.47
C ARG A 184 -20.64 7.25 -4.41
N ASN A 185 -20.94 7.45 -5.69
CA ASN A 185 -19.99 7.99 -6.68
C ASN A 185 -19.54 9.40 -6.32
N ALA A 186 -20.45 10.26 -5.85
CA ALA A 186 -20.10 11.60 -5.38
C ALA A 186 -19.21 11.56 -4.13
N ASN A 187 -19.45 10.63 -3.20
CA ASN A 187 -18.60 10.42 -2.02
C ASN A 187 -17.17 10.01 -2.40
N ILE A 188 -17.03 8.97 -3.24
CA ILE A 188 -15.74 8.50 -3.79
C ILE A 188 -14.97 9.69 -4.37
N GLN A 189 -15.60 10.44 -5.27
CA GLN A 189 -14.94 11.55 -5.94
C GLN A 189 -14.57 12.69 -4.98
N LYS A 190 -15.47 13.03 -4.04
CA LYS A 190 -15.22 14.08 -3.05
C LYS A 190 -14.01 13.72 -2.19
N TRP A 191 -13.98 12.52 -1.62
CA TRP A 191 -12.94 12.12 -0.67
C TRP A 191 -11.57 11.95 -1.34
N VAL A 192 -11.51 11.36 -2.54
CA VAL A 192 -10.25 11.32 -3.30
C VAL A 192 -9.70 12.71 -3.58
N ARG A 193 -10.55 13.65 -3.98
CA ARG A 193 -10.11 15.03 -4.26
C ARG A 193 -9.56 15.70 -3.00
N GLN A 194 -10.11 15.41 -1.83
CA GLN A 194 -9.57 15.91 -0.55
C GLN A 194 -8.22 15.26 -0.19
N ILE A 195 -8.11 13.93 -0.31
CA ILE A 195 -6.85 13.20 -0.08
C ILE A 195 -5.75 13.70 -1.04
N THR A 196 -6.10 13.85 -2.32
CA THR A 196 -5.21 14.35 -3.37
C THR A 196 -4.82 15.81 -3.10
N ALA A 197 -5.75 16.68 -2.68
CA ALA A 197 -5.47 18.06 -2.31
C ALA A 197 -4.56 18.19 -1.07
N ALA A 198 -4.52 17.17 -0.21
CA ALA A 198 -3.54 17.08 0.87
C ALA A 198 -2.12 16.71 0.38
N GLY A 199 -1.95 16.41 -0.91
CA GLY A 199 -0.70 15.99 -1.53
C GLY A 199 -0.36 14.53 -1.27
N VAL A 200 -1.36 13.69 -0.99
CA VAL A 200 -1.14 12.30 -0.55
C VAL A 200 -1.60 11.31 -1.62
N PRO A 201 -0.72 10.42 -2.10
CA PRO A 201 -1.12 9.27 -2.90
C PRO A 201 -1.99 8.31 -2.10
N TRP A 202 -2.81 7.51 -2.78
CA TRP A 202 -3.81 6.68 -2.10
C TRP A 202 -4.04 5.33 -2.77
N LEU A 203 -4.42 4.31 -1.99
CA LEU A 203 -4.87 3.02 -2.51
C LEU A 203 -6.30 2.72 -2.01
N TYR A 204 -7.22 2.44 -2.93
CA TYR A 204 -8.62 2.15 -2.62
C TYR A 204 -8.82 0.72 -2.08
N TRP A 205 -9.70 0.55 -1.08
CA TRP A 205 -10.20 -0.75 -0.66
C TRP A 205 -11.62 -1.00 -1.18
N GLN A 206 -11.85 -1.95 -2.09
CA GLN A 206 -10.88 -2.57 -3.01
C GLN A 206 -11.53 -2.72 -4.40
N VAL A 207 -10.72 -2.78 -5.45
CA VAL A 207 -11.19 -2.95 -6.83
C VAL A 207 -11.22 -4.42 -7.21
N LEU A 208 -12.38 -4.90 -7.66
CA LEU A 208 -12.61 -6.30 -8.03
C LEU A 208 -12.59 -6.51 -9.55
N PRO A 209 -12.08 -7.66 -10.06
CA PRO A 209 -12.11 -7.98 -11.49
C PRO A 209 -13.52 -8.26 -12.06
N ASN A 210 -14.53 -8.36 -11.20
CA ASN A 210 -15.94 -8.59 -11.52
C ASN A 210 -16.82 -7.55 -10.83
N ASN A 211 -18.12 -7.57 -11.12
CA ASN A 211 -19.09 -6.79 -10.36
C ASN A 211 -19.08 -7.20 -8.89
N ASP A 212 -19.23 -6.22 -8.03
CA ASP A 212 -19.24 -6.37 -6.59
C ASP A 212 -20.53 -7.06 -6.14
N PRO A 213 -20.43 -8.18 -5.38
CA PRO A 213 -21.61 -8.84 -4.84
C PRO A 213 -22.21 -8.15 -3.61
N HIS A 214 -21.54 -7.12 -3.07
CA HIS A 214 -21.95 -6.35 -1.90
C HIS A 214 -22.06 -7.19 -0.62
N TYR A 215 -21.05 -8.03 -0.37
CA TYR A 215 -21.01 -8.95 0.78
C TYR A 215 -20.23 -8.39 1.96
N GLY A 216 -20.81 -8.49 3.16
CA GLY A 216 -20.12 -8.16 4.42
C GLY A 216 -19.93 -6.66 4.61
N SER A 217 -18.83 -6.26 5.27
CA SER A 217 -18.42 -4.85 5.28
C SER A 217 -18.00 -4.46 3.87
N ASP A 218 -18.83 -3.63 3.23
CA ASP A 218 -18.79 -3.47 1.79
C ASP A 218 -18.32 -2.08 1.36
N TYR A 219 -17.07 -2.04 0.92
CA TYR A 219 -16.42 -0.88 0.36
C TYR A 219 -16.00 -1.12 -1.09
N GLU A 220 -16.23 -2.31 -1.62
CA GLU A 220 -15.69 -2.75 -2.88
C GLU A 220 -16.31 -2.03 -4.09
N VAL A 221 -15.55 -2.01 -5.19
CA VAL A 221 -16.06 -1.58 -6.49
C VAL A 221 -15.64 -2.58 -7.55
N GLY A 222 -16.58 -3.06 -8.35
CA GLY A 222 -16.26 -3.87 -9.51
C GLY A 222 -15.82 -3.03 -10.71
N VAL A 223 -14.86 -3.51 -11.50
CA VAL A 223 -14.36 -2.78 -12.70
C VAL A 223 -15.45 -2.46 -13.73
N GLY A 224 -16.58 -3.18 -13.72
CA GLY A 224 -17.74 -2.93 -14.59
C GLY A 224 -18.70 -1.83 -14.09
N GLU A 225 -18.51 -1.31 -12.88
CA GLU A 225 -19.54 -0.57 -12.14
C GLU A 225 -19.35 0.94 -12.19
N SER A 226 -20.40 1.68 -11.80
CA SER A 226 -20.35 3.14 -11.77
C SER A 226 -19.39 3.66 -10.69
N GLY A 227 -19.23 2.93 -9.59
CA GLY A 227 -18.22 3.20 -8.55
C GLY A 227 -16.80 3.19 -9.09
N PHE A 228 -16.43 2.19 -9.89
CA PHE A 228 -15.10 2.14 -10.51
C PHE A 228 -14.90 3.25 -11.54
N ARG A 229 -15.93 3.63 -12.32
CA ARG A 229 -15.85 4.79 -13.22
C ARG A 229 -15.64 6.10 -12.47
N ALA A 230 -16.33 6.27 -11.35
CA ALA A 230 -16.16 7.43 -10.47
C ALA A 230 -14.74 7.49 -9.90
N LEU A 231 -14.22 6.36 -9.40
CA LEU A 231 -12.87 6.20 -8.90
C LEU A 231 -11.81 6.45 -9.98
N SER A 232 -12.00 5.91 -11.19
CA SER A 232 -11.08 6.07 -12.33
C SER A 232 -10.94 7.53 -12.75
N THR A 233 -12.02 8.30 -12.71
CA THR A 233 -11.99 9.74 -13.02
C THR A 233 -11.02 10.47 -12.10
N VAL A 234 -11.14 10.24 -10.79
CA VAL A 234 -10.30 10.92 -9.79
C VAL A 234 -8.92 10.30 -9.62
N ALA A 235 -8.73 9.04 -10.04
CA ALA A 235 -7.42 8.41 -10.21
C ALA A 235 -6.59 9.12 -11.30
N GLN A 236 -7.22 9.49 -12.42
CA GLN A 236 -6.59 10.29 -13.48
C GLN A 236 -6.29 11.71 -13.00
N GLU A 237 -7.23 12.37 -12.30
CA GLU A 237 -6.97 13.69 -11.68
C GLU A 237 -5.74 13.68 -10.76
N ALA A 238 -5.53 12.59 -10.00
CA ALA A 238 -4.37 12.47 -9.11
C ALA A 238 -3.03 12.42 -9.85
N LEU A 239 -2.97 11.94 -11.10
CA LEU A 239 -1.74 11.89 -11.88
C LEU A 239 -1.22 13.27 -12.29
N ASP A 240 -2.07 14.29 -12.27
CA ASP A 240 -1.71 15.68 -12.60
C ASP A 240 -1.56 16.55 -11.34
N ALA A 241 -1.95 16.03 -10.17
CA ALA A 241 -1.89 16.76 -8.91
C ALA A 241 -0.51 16.65 -8.26
N PRO A 242 0.00 17.71 -7.60
CA PRO A 242 1.27 17.64 -6.88
C PRO A 242 1.18 16.72 -5.66
N ALA A 243 2.22 15.94 -5.41
CA ALA A 243 2.41 15.17 -4.19
C ALA A 243 3.34 15.88 -3.21
N ALA A 244 3.13 15.60 -1.92
CA ALA A 244 3.96 16.04 -0.82
C ALA A 244 5.34 15.35 -0.78
N SER A 245 5.52 14.28 -1.57
CA SER A 245 6.75 13.48 -1.65
C SER A 245 6.86 12.79 -3.01
N ASP A 246 8.07 12.68 -3.53
CA ASP A 246 8.35 11.91 -4.75
C ASP A 246 8.55 10.42 -4.43
N TYR A 247 7.80 9.55 -5.09
CA TYR A 247 7.87 8.10 -4.92
C TYR A 247 8.67 7.39 -6.02
N LEU A 248 9.21 8.14 -6.98
CA LEU A 248 10.05 7.63 -8.08
C LEU A 248 9.39 6.49 -8.88
N LEU A 249 8.06 6.51 -9.00
CA LEU A 249 7.33 5.65 -9.91
C LEU A 249 7.64 6.12 -11.34
N VAL A 250 8.51 5.38 -12.05
CA VAL A 250 8.93 5.71 -13.41
C VAL A 250 7.71 5.69 -14.33
N ASN A 251 7.22 6.87 -14.72
CA ASN A 251 6.46 7.20 -15.95
C ASN A 251 5.82 8.62 -15.96
N ASN A 252 6.04 9.45 -14.93
CA ASN A 252 5.43 10.80 -14.87
C ASN A 252 6.07 11.87 -15.79
N ARG A 253 6.77 11.50 -16.88
CA ARG A 253 7.31 12.49 -17.84
C ARG A 253 6.46 12.58 -19.10
N HIS A 254 5.39 13.37 -19.03
CA HIS A 254 4.77 14.00 -20.21
C HIS A 254 4.82 15.54 -20.09
N GLY A 255 6.03 16.08 -19.89
CA GLY A 255 6.29 17.51 -19.99
C GLY A 255 7.39 17.77 -21.04
N PRO A 256 7.24 18.73 -21.96
CA PRO A 256 8.25 19.00 -22.97
C PRO A 256 9.53 19.50 -22.32
N SER A 257 10.63 18.78 -22.55
CA SER A 257 11.97 19.21 -22.17
C SER A 257 12.35 20.48 -22.93
N VAL A 258 12.27 21.63 -22.26
CA VAL A 258 12.88 22.88 -22.74
C VAL A 258 14.37 22.81 -22.41
N GLN A 259 15.19 22.43 -23.39
CA GLN A 259 16.63 22.69 -23.35
C GLN A 259 16.84 24.21 -23.55
N LEU A 260 17.23 24.93 -22.50
CA LEU A 260 17.80 26.26 -22.67
C LEU A 260 19.20 26.11 -23.29
N ALA A 261 19.31 26.41 -24.58
CA ALA A 261 20.60 26.62 -25.23
C ALA A 261 21.21 27.93 -24.68
N ALA A 262 22.28 27.81 -23.90
CA ALA A 262 23.09 28.96 -23.49
C ALA A 262 23.94 29.42 -24.68
N THR A 263 23.57 30.54 -25.28
CA THR A 263 24.40 31.27 -26.26
C THR A 263 25.58 31.92 -25.53
N GLN A 264 26.79 31.38 -25.75
CA GLN A 264 28.03 32.02 -25.31
C GLN A 264 28.27 33.29 -26.15
N THR A 265 28.11 34.45 -25.53
CA THR A 265 28.65 35.71 -26.07
C THR A 265 29.77 36.17 -25.13
N THR A 266 30.93 36.37 -25.71
CA THR A 266 32.19 36.79 -25.11
C THR A 266 32.08 38.14 -24.40
N MET A 267 32.37 38.18 -23.10
CA MET A 267 32.83 39.41 -22.46
C MET A 267 33.85 39.09 -21.37
N LYS A 268 35.10 39.48 -21.63
CA LYS A 268 36.20 39.46 -20.67
C LYS A 268 35.99 40.57 -19.64
N ILE A 269 36.67 40.36 -18.50
CA ILE A 269 37.24 41.32 -17.53
C ILE A 269 36.53 41.36 -16.16
N PHE A 270 37.37 41.14 -15.14
CA PHE A 270 37.27 41.33 -13.69
C PHE A 270 36.90 40.12 -12.79
N SER A 271 37.98 39.45 -12.38
CA SER A 271 38.15 38.67 -11.16
C SER A 271 37.75 39.47 -9.91
N THR A 272 36.71 39.02 -9.19
CA THR A 272 36.64 38.77 -7.73
C THR A 272 35.18 38.55 -7.33
N LEU A 273 34.69 37.30 -7.36
CA LEU A 273 33.64 36.72 -6.51
C LEU A 273 33.38 35.29 -7.02
N PHE A 274 34.07 34.31 -6.44
CA PHE A 274 33.87 32.91 -6.78
C PHE A 274 33.44 32.17 -5.50
N SER A 275 32.15 32.22 -5.20
CA SER A 275 31.43 31.30 -4.29
C SER A 275 29.96 31.71 -4.27
N ALA A 276 29.05 30.74 -4.29
CA ALA A 276 27.58 30.88 -4.34
C ALA A 276 26.93 31.07 -5.72
N LEU A 277 27.22 30.16 -6.67
CA LEU A 277 26.10 29.60 -7.46
C LEU A 277 25.51 28.45 -6.66
N CYS A 278 24.57 28.76 -5.76
CA CYS A 278 23.59 27.75 -5.37
C CYS A 278 22.84 27.37 -6.65
N ALA A 279 23.07 26.17 -7.16
CA ALA A 279 22.16 25.56 -8.10
C ALA A 279 20.83 25.40 -7.36
N LEU A 280 19.92 26.38 -7.52
CA LEU A 280 18.51 26.17 -7.28
C LEU A 280 18.11 25.03 -8.23
N HIS A 281 18.14 23.80 -7.73
CA HIS A 281 17.36 22.75 -8.32
C HIS A 281 15.92 23.18 -8.10
N ILE A 282 15.26 23.63 -9.17
CA ILE A 282 13.81 23.69 -9.21
C ILE A 282 13.38 22.23 -9.14
N ALA A 283 13.23 21.71 -7.93
CA ALA A 283 12.61 20.43 -7.71
C ALA A 283 11.15 20.59 -8.11
N TYR A 284 10.80 20.10 -9.30
CA TYR A 284 9.40 19.95 -9.67
C TYR A 284 8.76 19.04 -8.61
N ALA A 285 7.63 19.46 -8.05
CA ALA A 285 6.84 18.58 -7.21
C ALA A 285 6.50 17.35 -8.04
N ALA A 286 6.85 16.16 -7.55
CA ALA A 286 6.41 14.93 -8.19
C ALA A 286 4.88 14.89 -8.17
N ASN A 287 4.27 14.37 -9.22
CA ASN A 287 2.84 14.19 -9.22
C ASN A 287 2.43 13.04 -8.30
N SER A 288 1.20 13.10 -7.80
CA SER A 288 0.60 12.04 -7.01
C SER A 288 0.32 10.80 -7.87
N PHE A 289 -0.07 9.72 -7.21
CA PHE A 289 -0.50 8.50 -7.85
C PHE A 289 -1.65 7.87 -7.08
N SER A 290 -2.29 6.92 -7.72
CA SER A 290 -3.38 6.13 -7.16
C SER A 290 -3.08 4.64 -7.29
N GLY A 291 -3.81 3.84 -6.52
CA GLY A 291 -3.73 2.39 -6.56
C GLY A 291 -4.95 1.74 -5.94
N SER A 292 -4.85 0.43 -5.74
CA SER A 292 -5.89 -0.37 -5.08
C SER A 292 -5.25 -1.43 -4.19
N ASN A 293 -6.10 -2.04 -3.38
CA ASN A 293 -5.85 -3.26 -2.63
C ASN A 293 -6.53 -4.44 -3.35
N LEU A 294 -5.97 -5.64 -3.26
CA LEU A 294 -6.68 -6.90 -3.55
C LEU A 294 -6.04 -8.09 -2.81
N TYR A 295 -6.67 -8.57 -1.75
CA TYR A 295 -6.08 -9.59 -0.87
C TYR A 295 -5.96 -10.98 -1.51
N TYR A 296 -6.84 -11.32 -2.45
CA TYR A 296 -6.84 -12.63 -3.10
C TYR A 296 -6.18 -12.63 -4.50
N ALA A 297 -5.36 -11.62 -4.82
CA ALA A 297 -4.75 -11.45 -6.14
C ALA A 297 -3.97 -12.69 -6.64
N ALA A 298 -3.34 -13.44 -5.73
CA ALA A 298 -2.60 -14.67 -6.06
C ALA A 298 -3.51 -15.77 -6.65
N GLY A 299 -4.80 -15.79 -6.29
CA GLY A 299 -5.76 -16.78 -6.77
C GLY A 299 -6.34 -16.50 -8.15
N LEU A 300 -6.09 -15.31 -8.71
CA LEU A 300 -6.66 -14.91 -9.99
C LEU A 300 -6.09 -15.74 -11.15
N SER A 301 -6.99 -16.24 -12.01
CA SER A 301 -6.60 -16.78 -13.31
C SER A 301 -6.00 -15.69 -14.21
N SER A 302 -5.27 -16.10 -15.26
CA SER A 302 -4.65 -15.15 -16.20
C SER A 302 -5.67 -14.17 -16.81
N SER A 303 -6.87 -14.62 -17.21
CA SER A 303 -7.89 -13.75 -17.77
C SER A 303 -8.45 -12.74 -16.76
N GLN A 304 -8.59 -13.14 -15.49
CA GLN A 304 -9.02 -12.23 -14.42
C GLN A 304 -7.94 -11.20 -14.09
N ARG A 305 -6.66 -11.61 -14.08
CA ARG A 305 -5.55 -10.67 -13.92
C ARG A 305 -5.52 -9.65 -15.05
N THR A 306 -5.66 -10.08 -16.31
CA THR A 306 -5.76 -9.17 -17.46
C THR A 306 -6.93 -8.21 -17.28
N THR A 307 -8.13 -8.71 -16.95
CA THR A 307 -9.32 -7.86 -16.75
C THR A 307 -9.09 -6.79 -15.67
N LEU A 308 -8.52 -7.17 -14.53
CA LEU A 308 -8.20 -6.25 -13.45
C LEU A 308 -7.14 -5.23 -13.88
N LEU A 309 -6.00 -5.70 -14.41
CA LEU A 309 -4.84 -4.87 -14.70
C LEU A 309 -5.08 -3.92 -15.88
N ASP A 310 -5.85 -4.33 -16.89
CA ASP A 310 -6.31 -3.45 -17.98
C ASP A 310 -7.14 -2.29 -17.43
N ALA A 311 -8.06 -2.59 -16.50
CA ALA A 311 -8.92 -1.59 -15.88
C ALA A 311 -8.10 -0.62 -15.01
N LEU A 312 -7.21 -1.13 -14.16
CA LEU A 312 -6.33 -0.31 -13.31
C LEU A 312 -5.37 0.55 -14.14
N GLN A 313 -4.79 0.00 -15.21
CA GLN A 313 -3.94 0.75 -16.14
C GLN A 313 -4.73 1.87 -16.81
N SER A 314 -5.94 1.59 -17.29
CA SER A 314 -6.81 2.59 -17.94
C SER A 314 -7.24 3.71 -16.98
N ALA A 315 -7.41 3.38 -15.69
CA ALA A 315 -7.64 4.36 -14.63
C ALA A 315 -6.38 5.16 -14.25
N GLY A 316 -5.20 4.77 -14.74
CA GLY A 316 -3.93 5.42 -14.43
C GLY A 316 -3.30 4.98 -13.10
N MET A 317 -3.83 3.95 -12.44
CA MET A 317 -3.32 3.44 -11.18
C MET A 317 -1.93 2.82 -11.35
N LYS A 318 -1.08 2.94 -10.31
CA LYS A 318 0.35 2.57 -10.37
C LYS A 318 0.75 1.48 -9.40
N VAL A 319 -0.04 1.23 -8.36
CA VAL A 319 0.28 0.27 -7.30
C VAL A 319 -0.94 -0.61 -7.02
N LEU A 320 -0.72 -1.93 -6.93
CA LEU A 320 -1.67 -2.86 -6.33
C LEU A 320 -1.01 -3.49 -5.08
N ARG A 321 -1.63 -3.29 -3.92
CA ARG A 321 -1.24 -3.99 -2.69
C ARG A 321 -1.81 -5.41 -2.72
N VAL A 322 -0.98 -6.40 -2.38
CA VAL A 322 -1.29 -7.85 -2.50
C VAL A 322 -0.85 -8.59 -1.24
N TRP A 323 -1.49 -9.71 -0.92
CA TRP A 323 -1.29 -10.44 0.34
C TRP A 323 -0.65 -11.83 0.12
N LEU A 324 0.06 -12.32 1.14
CA LEU A 324 0.65 -13.67 1.18
C LEU A 324 -0.21 -14.68 1.99
N ASP A 325 -1.52 -14.46 1.95
CA ASP A 325 -2.54 -15.30 2.58
C ASP A 325 -2.73 -16.65 1.93
N GLY A 326 -3.61 -17.45 2.53
CA GLY A 326 -4.20 -18.61 1.89
C GLY A 326 -5.68 -18.38 1.63
N GLU A 327 -6.15 -18.77 0.45
CA GLU A 327 -7.58 -18.77 0.11
C GLU A 327 -8.05 -20.22 -0.08
N SER A 328 -8.92 -20.68 0.79
CA SER A 328 -9.47 -22.04 0.74
C SER A 328 -10.82 -22.14 0.02
N ALA A 329 -11.49 -21.02 -0.19
CA ALA A 329 -12.73 -20.98 -0.95
C ALA A 329 -12.42 -20.93 -2.46
N GLY A 330 -13.12 -21.73 -3.27
CA GLY A 330 -12.98 -21.67 -4.73
C GLY A 330 -13.53 -20.38 -5.35
N THR A 331 -14.15 -19.53 -4.54
CA THR A 331 -14.61 -18.20 -4.91
C THR A 331 -14.41 -17.23 -3.75
N THR A 332 -14.02 -16.00 -4.07
CA THR A 332 -13.92 -14.88 -3.12
C THR A 332 -14.57 -13.66 -3.74
N LYS A 333 -15.55 -13.05 -3.06
CA LYS A 333 -16.35 -11.91 -3.58
C LYS A 333 -16.89 -12.16 -5.01
N ASN A 334 -17.43 -13.35 -5.23
CA ASN A 334 -17.89 -13.87 -6.54
C ASN A 334 -16.84 -13.93 -7.65
N THR A 335 -15.56 -13.66 -7.36
CA THR A 335 -14.44 -14.00 -8.23
C THR A 335 -14.11 -15.48 -8.06
N PRO A 336 -14.21 -16.34 -9.10
CA PRO A 336 -13.62 -17.67 -9.05
C PRO A 336 -12.11 -17.57 -8.84
N ILE A 337 -11.55 -18.32 -7.90
CA ILE A 337 -10.11 -18.28 -7.63
C ILE A 337 -9.55 -19.71 -7.58
N THR A 338 -8.27 -19.82 -7.96
CA THR A 338 -7.50 -21.01 -7.62
C THR A 338 -7.25 -20.96 -6.12
N THR A 339 -7.54 -22.03 -5.40
CA THR A 339 -7.24 -22.11 -3.97
C THR A 339 -5.75 -22.32 -3.74
N TYR A 340 -5.24 -21.77 -2.64
CA TYR A 340 -3.83 -21.88 -2.25
C TYR A 340 -3.70 -21.81 -0.73
N PRO A 341 -2.75 -22.54 -0.14
CA PRO A 341 -2.50 -22.44 1.28
C PRO A 341 -1.77 -21.13 1.62
N ALA A 342 -1.87 -20.72 2.89
CA ALA A 342 -1.05 -19.64 3.40
C ALA A 342 0.44 -20.05 3.39
N LEU A 343 1.33 -19.06 3.25
CA LEU A 343 2.77 -19.28 3.22
C LEU A 343 3.29 -20.08 4.42
N GLU A 344 2.68 -19.92 5.60
CA GLU A 344 2.93 -20.78 6.77
C GLU A 344 1.59 -21.27 7.30
N HIS A 345 1.24 -22.51 6.96
CA HIS A 345 -0.02 -23.13 7.39
C HIS A 345 0.21 -24.37 8.28
N ALA A 346 1.36 -25.03 8.17
CA ALA A 346 1.66 -26.26 8.92
C ALA A 346 2.32 -25.97 10.27
N ALA A 347 3.35 -25.12 10.30
CA ALA A 347 4.07 -24.70 11.49
C ALA A 347 4.84 -23.39 11.23
N VAL A 348 5.15 -22.65 12.30
CA VAL A 348 6.07 -21.51 12.22
C VAL A 348 7.44 -21.97 11.71
N GLY A 349 7.95 -21.31 10.68
CA GLY A 349 9.21 -21.66 10.01
C GLY A 349 9.10 -22.77 8.96
N GLN A 350 7.90 -23.30 8.69
CA GLN A 350 7.64 -24.22 7.58
C GLN A 350 6.89 -23.50 6.46
N TYR A 351 7.64 -23.14 5.42
CA TYR A 351 7.15 -22.30 4.32
C TYR A 351 6.63 -23.14 3.14
N ASP A 352 5.42 -22.82 2.68
CA ASP A 352 4.85 -23.28 1.42
C ASP A 352 4.92 -22.13 0.38
N PRO A 353 5.78 -22.22 -0.63
CA PRO A 353 5.99 -21.13 -1.59
C PRO A 353 4.84 -20.98 -2.60
N THR A 354 3.75 -21.75 -2.52
CA THR A 354 2.67 -21.71 -3.52
C THR A 354 2.14 -20.29 -3.76
N VAL A 355 1.84 -19.53 -2.70
CA VAL A 355 1.37 -18.13 -2.85
C VAL A 355 2.43 -17.21 -3.47
N LEU A 356 3.71 -17.40 -3.14
CA LEU A 356 4.82 -16.63 -3.72
C LEU A 356 4.96 -16.90 -5.22
N ASN A 357 4.87 -18.17 -5.63
CA ASN A 357 4.93 -18.57 -7.03
C ASN A 357 3.73 -18.05 -7.85
N LEU A 358 2.55 -17.98 -7.24
CA LEU A 358 1.37 -17.38 -7.88
C LEU A 358 1.55 -15.87 -8.07
N LEU A 359 2.13 -15.19 -7.06
CA LEU A 359 2.41 -13.77 -7.15
C LEU A 359 3.56 -13.42 -8.10
N ASP A 360 4.52 -14.31 -8.33
CA ASP A 360 5.52 -14.15 -9.40
C ASP A 360 4.83 -13.93 -10.77
N ALA A 361 3.86 -14.78 -11.11
CA ALA A 361 3.11 -14.63 -12.35
C ALA A 361 2.30 -13.31 -12.37
N PHE A 362 1.67 -12.98 -11.24
CA PHE A 362 0.96 -11.71 -11.10
C PHE A 362 1.89 -10.49 -11.28
N MET A 363 3.10 -10.50 -10.71
CA MET A 363 4.06 -9.40 -10.80
C MET A 363 4.50 -9.15 -12.24
N VAL A 364 4.73 -10.22 -13.02
CA VAL A 364 5.05 -10.09 -14.45
C VAL A 364 3.91 -9.42 -15.20
N ASP A 365 2.66 -9.87 -14.98
CA ASP A 365 1.49 -9.28 -15.61
C ASP A 365 1.31 -7.81 -15.15
N ALA A 366 1.39 -7.51 -13.86
CA ALA A 366 1.25 -6.15 -13.32
C ALA A 366 2.31 -5.19 -13.89
N HIS A 367 3.57 -5.62 -13.95
CA HIS A 367 4.65 -4.81 -14.51
C HIS A 367 4.44 -4.52 -16.00
N ALA A 368 3.92 -5.48 -16.77
CA ALA A 368 3.55 -5.25 -18.17
C ALA A 368 2.46 -4.17 -18.33
N HIS A 369 1.66 -3.94 -17.30
CA HIS A 369 0.65 -2.88 -17.25
C HIS A 369 1.16 -1.57 -16.63
N GLY A 370 2.45 -1.49 -16.26
CA GLY A 370 3.02 -0.33 -15.58
C GLY A 370 2.57 -0.19 -14.13
N ILE A 371 2.17 -1.29 -13.50
CA ILE A 371 1.71 -1.39 -12.11
C ILE A 371 2.73 -2.17 -11.31
N LYS A 372 3.11 -1.63 -10.14
CA LYS A 372 3.96 -2.34 -9.17
C LYS A 372 3.10 -3.05 -8.13
N ALA A 373 3.53 -4.23 -7.70
CA ALA A 373 2.98 -4.90 -6.55
C ALA A 373 3.52 -4.28 -5.25
N SER A 374 2.71 -4.22 -4.20
CA SER A 374 3.17 -3.96 -2.82
C SER A 374 2.85 -5.20 -1.98
N PRO A 375 3.74 -6.21 -1.94
CA PRO A 375 3.47 -7.45 -1.25
C PRO A 375 3.47 -7.26 0.26
N LEU A 376 2.44 -7.78 0.89
CA LEU A 376 2.31 -7.87 2.33
C LEU A 376 2.66 -9.29 2.79
N PRO A 377 3.79 -9.48 3.50
CA PRO A 377 4.19 -10.77 4.03
C PRO A 377 3.19 -11.40 5.01
N SER A 378 2.29 -10.62 5.60
CA SER A 378 1.27 -11.03 6.56
C SER A 378 -0.05 -11.46 5.88
N PRO A 379 -0.73 -12.50 6.40
CA PRO A 379 -2.16 -12.60 6.44
C PRO A 379 -3.00 -11.38 6.81
N PHE A 380 -4.19 -11.43 6.24
CA PHE A 380 -5.37 -10.65 6.43
C PHE A 380 -6.53 -11.61 6.63
N THR A 381 -7.26 -11.41 7.72
CA THR A 381 -8.59 -11.97 7.85
C THR A 381 -9.55 -10.84 8.16
N PHE A 382 -10.80 -11.01 7.73
CA PHE A 382 -11.90 -10.11 8.09
C PHE A 382 -12.24 -10.25 9.58
N PRO A 383 -12.81 -9.21 10.23
CA PRO A 383 -13.42 -8.02 9.63
C PRO A 383 -12.56 -6.74 9.66
N LEU A 384 -12.71 -5.89 8.64
CA LEU A 384 -12.29 -4.48 8.71
C LEU A 384 -12.95 -3.79 9.92
N PRO A 385 -12.27 -2.84 10.57
CA PRO A 385 -12.80 -2.11 11.73
C PRO A 385 -14.09 -1.33 11.47
#